data_AF-A0A1F5CPK2-F1
#
_entry.id   AF-A0A1F5CPK2-F1
#
_cell.length_a   1.000
_cell.length_b   1.000
_cell.length_c   1.000
_cell.angle_alpha   90.00
_cell.angle_beta   90.00
_cell.angle_gamma   90.00
#
_symmetry.space_group_name_H-M   'P 1'
#
loop_
_entity.id
_entity.type
_entity.pdbx_description
1 polymer ?
#
loop_
_entity_poly.entity_id
_entity_poly.type
_entity_poly.pdbx_seq_one_letter_code
_entity_poly.pdbx_strand_id
1 'polypeptide(L)' 'MTKTGLNLQNLQTQLKDENCRKVLIHCKEPKTLIEIRKTKISEGKLFGVLKELKLSEALLFAAGKYYTSPDAIRFLD' A
#
# COMPACT_ATOMS: atom_id res chain seq x y z
N MET A 1 -4.34 9.25 23.11
CA MET A 1 -3.48 8.04 23.18
C MET A 1 -3.09 7.68 21.76
N THR A 2 -1.78 7.67 21.51
CA THR A 2 -1.03 7.36 20.26
C THR A 2 -1.71 7.68 18.92
N LYS A 3 -1.27 8.79 18.28
CA LYS A 3 -1.30 8.91 16.81
C LYS A 3 -0.63 7.65 16.26
N THR A 4 -1.39 6.69 15.74
CA THR A 4 -0.80 5.71 14.84
C THR A 4 -0.45 6.50 13.57
N GLY A 5 0.84 6.53 13.28
CA GLY A 5 1.40 7.09 12.07
C GLY A 5 2.22 6.01 11.40
N LEU A 6 2.54 6.25 10.12
CA LEU A 6 3.31 5.38 9.25
C LEU A 6 4.39 4.57 9.99
N ASN A 7 4.29 3.24 9.96
CA ASN A 7 5.31 2.37 10.53
C ASN A 7 6.50 2.26 9.56
N LEU A 8 7.52 3.09 9.79
CA LEU A 8 8.69 3.19 8.91
C LEU A 8 9.50 1.89 8.81
N GLN A 9 9.64 1.10 9.88
CA GLN A 9 10.39 -0.16 9.84
C GLN A 9 9.71 -1.18 8.93
N ASN A 10 8.37 -1.30 9.06
CA ASN A 10 7.60 -2.17 8.19
C ASN A 10 7.61 -1.66 6.76
N LEU A 11 7.45 -0.35 6.54
CA LEU A 11 7.51 0.25 5.20
C LEU A 11 8.85 -0.04 4.52
N GLN A 12 9.98 0.16 5.19
CA GLN A 12 11.31 -0.12 4.61
C GLN A 12 11.48 -1.59 4.19
N THR A 13 10.88 -2.52 4.94
CA THR A 13 10.86 -3.94 4.58
C THR A 13 9.95 -4.19 3.38
N GLN A 14 8.76 -3.60 3.38
CA GLN A 14 7.77 -3.70 2.30
C GLN A 14 8.28 -3.09 0.98
N LEU A 15 9.05 -2.00 1.04
CA LEU A 15 9.62 -1.37 -0.16
C LEU A 15 10.66 -2.24 -0.87
N LYS A 16 11.23 -3.24 -0.19
CA LYS A 16 12.09 -4.27 -0.80
C LYS A 16 11.29 -5.35 -1.55
N ASP A 17 10.00 -5.49 -1.27
CA ASP A 17 9.10 -6.38 -2.00
C ASP A 17 8.53 -5.64 -3.23
N GLU A 18 8.76 -6.21 -4.41
CA GLU A 18 8.33 -5.63 -5.68
C GLU A 18 6.80 -5.47 -5.79
N ASN A 19 6.02 -6.41 -5.24
CA ASN A 19 4.57 -6.37 -5.28
C ASN A 19 4.03 -5.26 -4.37
N CYS A 20 4.59 -5.13 -3.17
CA CYS A 20 4.28 -4.03 -2.27
C CYS A 20 4.59 -2.68 -2.92
N ARG A 21 5.77 -2.52 -3.52
CA ARG A 21 6.16 -1.30 -4.24
C ARG A 21 5.22 -1.02 -5.42
N LYS A 22 4.87 -2.05 -6.22
CA LYS A 22 3.92 -1.92 -7.33
C LYS A 22 2.55 -1.43 -6.87
N VAL A 23 2.00 -1.98 -5.80
CA VAL A 23 0.70 -1.55 -5.25
C VAL A 23 0.78 -0.10 -4.77
N LEU A 24 1.83 0.26 -4.02
CA LEU A 24 2.00 1.63 -3.52
C LEU A 24 2.17 2.67 -4.64
N ILE A 25 2.90 2.33 -5.71
CA ILE A 25 3.03 3.22 -6.88
C ILE A 25 1.68 3.35 -7.59
N HIS A 26 0.99 2.23 -7.82
CA HIS A 26 -0.31 2.23 -8.51
C HIS A 26 -1.38 3.00 -7.74
N CYS A 27 -1.27 3.00 -6.41
CA CYS A 27 -2.17 3.70 -5.50
C CYS A 27 -1.67 5.10 -5.10
N LYS A 28 -0.66 5.69 -5.77
CA LYS A 28 -0.34 7.13 -5.61
C LYS A 28 -1.59 8.00 -5.87
N GLU A 29 -2.50 7.51 -6.71
CA GLU A 29 -3.88 8.00 -6.84
C GLU A 29 -4.88 6.98 -6.29
N PRO A 30 -6.08 7.39 -5.84
CA PRO A 30 -7.10 6.46 -5.36
C PRO A 30 -7.55 5.44 -6.42
N LYS A 31 -7.38 4.15 -6.13
CA LYS A 31 -7.79 3.02 -7.01
C LYS A 31 -8.74 2.07 -6.30
N THR A 32 -9.71 1.54 -7.03
CA THR A 32 -10.56 0.42 -6.59
C THR A 32 -9.79 -0.89 -6.58
N LEU A 33 -10.30 -1.91 -5.88
CA LEU A 33 -9.70 -3.25 -5.90
C LEU A 33 -9.63 -3.84 -7.33
N ILE A 34 -10.63 -3.55 -8.16
CA ILE A 34 -10.69 -4.01 -9.55
C ILE A 34 -9.56 -3.40 -10.38
N GLU A 35 -9.23 -2.13 -10.16
CA GLU A 35 -8.10 -1.46 -10.81
C GLU A 35 -6.77 -2.04 -10.34
N ILE A 36 -6.60 -2.27 -9.03
CA ILE A 36 -5.37 -2.84 -8.48
C ILE A 36 -5.14 -4.27 -8.99
N ARG A 37 -6.20 -5.07 -9.19
CA ARG A 37 -6.09 -6.41 -9.78
C ARG A 37 -5.45 -6.41 -11.19
N LYS A 38 -5.43 -5.27 -11.89
CA LYS A 38 -4.74 -5.13 -13.19
C LYS A 38 -3.21 -5.08 -13.08
N THR A 39 -2.64 -4.98 -11.87
CA THR A 39 -1.19 -5.01 -11.61
C THR A 39 -0.53 -6.37 -11.86
N LYS A 40 -1.30 -7.40 -12.28
CA LYS A 40 -0.84 -8.77 -12.56
C LYS A 40 -0.22 -9.49 -11.35
N ILE A 41 -0.48 -9.00 -10.13
CA ILE A 41 -0.17 -9.72 -8.89
C ILE A 41 -1.20 -10.84 -8.72
N SER A 42 -0.76 -12.06 -8.39
CA SER A 42 -1.68 -13.17 -8.16
C SER A 42 -2.61 -12.87 -6.98
N GLU A 43 -3.87 -13.31 -7.06
CA GLU A 43 -4.90 -12.91 -6.09
C GLU A 43 -4.52 -13.24 -4.63
N GLY A 44 -4.01 -14.45 -4.37
CA GLY A 44 -3.54 -14.84 -3.03
C GLY A 44 -2.42 -13.96 -2.49
N LYS A 45 -1.50 -13.49 -3.35
CA LYS A 45 -0.43 -12.56 -2.95
C LYS A 45 -0.96 -11.15 -2.78
N LEU A 46 -1.89 -10.71 -3.62
CA LEU A 46 -2.45 -9.36 -3.58
C LEU A 46 -3.13 -9.08 -2.23
N PHE A 47 -3.93 -10.02 -1.72
CA PHE A 47 -4.56 -9.83 -0.40
C PHE A 47 -3.54 -9.73 0.74
N GLY A 48 -2.45 -10.52 0.69
CA GLY A 48 -1.34 -10.41 1.62
C GLY A 48 -0.69 -9.03 1.58
N VAL A 49 -0.33 -8.57 0.39
CA VAL A 49 0.27 -7.25 0.15
C VAL A 49 -0.64 -6.13 0.67
N LEU A 50 -1.93 -6.14 0.31
CA LEU A 50 -2.89 -5.12 0.77
C LEU A 50 -3.02 -5.09 2.30
N LYS A 51 -3.01 -6.26 2.95
CA LYS A 51 -3.08 -6.38 4.40
C LYS A 51 -1.82 -5.82 5.06
N GLU A 52 -0.64 -6.23 4.58
CA GLU A 52 0.64 -5.78 5.14
C GLU A 52 0.82 -4.26 5.01
N LEU A 53 0.53 -3.70 3.84
CA LEU A 53 0.63 -2.26 3.61
C LEU A 53 -0.38 -1.45 4.43
N LYS A 54 -1.55 -2.02 4.75
CA LYS A 54 -2.51 -1.42 5.68
C LYS A 54 -2.01 -1.45 7.12
N LEU A 55 -1.40 -2.56 7.56
CA LEU A 55 -0.84 -2.69 8.91
C LEU A 55 0.33 -1.72 9.16
N SER A 56 1.04 -1.32 8.11
CA SER A 56 2.08 -0.28 8.21
C SER A 56 1.55 1.15 8.05
N GLU A 57 0.25 1.33 7.79
CA GLU A 57 -0.37 2.61 7.42
C GLU A 57 0.24 3.25 6.15
N ALA A 58 0.92 2.44 5.32
CA ALA A 58 1.44 2.87 4.02
C ALA A 58 0.35 2.92 2.94
N LEU A 59 -0.67 2.06 3.07
CA LEU A 59 -1.84 2.03 2.20
C LEU A 59 -3.10 2.27 3.01
N LEU A 60 -3.85 3.28 2.63
CA LEU A 60 -5.09 3.71 3.27
C LEU A 60 -6.29 3.29 2.41
N PHE A 61 -7.46 3.22 3.03
CA PHE A 61 -8.71 2.89 2.34
C PHE A 61 -9.82 3.85 2.77
N ALA A 62 -10.40 4.57 1.81
CA ALA A 62 -11.52 5.48 2.03
C ALA A 62 -12.42 5.52 0.79
N ALA A 63 -13.72 5.68 1.00
CA ALA A 63 -14.72 5.79 -0.07
C ALA A 63 -14.63 4.66 -1.13
N GLY A 64 -14.36 3.42 -0.69
CA GLY A 64 -14.26 2.26 -1.59
C GLY A 64 -12.95 2.16 -2.37
N LYS A 65 -11.98 3.05 -2.13
CA LYS A 65 -10.70 3.12 -2.86
C LYS A 65 -9.51 3.02 -1.92
N TYR A 66 -8.43 2.42 -2.44
CA TYR A 66 -7.13 2.38 -1.81
C TYR A 66 -6.26 3.52 -2.33
N TYR A 67 -5.46 4.13 -1.46
CA TYR A 67 -4.49 5.15 -1.83
C TYR A 67 -3.29 5.06 -0.90
N THR A 68 -2.10 5.36 -1.42
CA THR A 68 -0.87 5.42 -0.64
C THR A 68 -0.93 6.61 0.29
N SER A 69 -0.53 6.42 1.55
CA SER A 69 -0.54 7.52 2.53
C SER A 69 0.42 8.65 2.10
N PRO A 70 0.09 9.92 2.36
CA PRO A 70 0.96 11.04 2.02
C PRO A 70 2.38 10.91 2.56
N ASP A 71 2.54 10.29 3.73
CA ASP A 71 3.84 10.04 4.34
C ASP A 71 4.61 8.95 3.59
N ALA A 72 3.95 7.86 3.17
CA ALA A 72 4.59 6.79 2.42
C ALA A 72 5.00 7.20 1.00
N ILE A 73 4.28 8.14 0.37
CA ILE A 73 4.64 8.67 -0.96
C ILE A 73 6.07 9.22 -0.98
N ARG A 74 6.53 9.85 0.10
CA ARG A 74 7.87 10.45 0.23
C ARG A 74 9.02 9.43 0.12
N PHE A 75 8.72 8.14 0.25
CA PHE A 75 9.71 7.06 0.21
C PHE A 75 9.64 6.26 -1.10
N LEU A 76 8.79 6.65 -2.06
CA LEU A 76 8.62 5.96 -3.34
C LEU A 76 9.42 6.56 -4.50
N ASP A 77 10.05 7.72 -4.27
CA ASP A 77 10.88 8.44 -5.24
C ASP A 77 12.37 8.10 -5.08
#